data_AF-A0A933CAN0-F1
#
_entry.id   AF-A0A933CAN0-F1
#
_cell.length_a   1.000
_cell.length_b   1.000
_cell.length_c   1.000
_cell.angle_alpha   90.00
_cell.angle_beta   90.00
_cell.angle_gamma   90.00
#
_symmetry.space_group_name_H-M   'P 1'
#
loop_
_entity.id
_entity.type
_entity.pdbx_description
1 polymer ?
#
loop_
_entity_poly.entity_id
_entity_poly.type
_entity_poly.pdbx_seq_one_letter_code
_entity_poly.pdbx_strand_id
1 'polypeptide(L)' 'IYGMNFDPDRSPLNMPELRWYWGYPFALGVMGALAAGLVGMFWRWGWLSKPPVEDRTQKT' A
#
# COMPACT_ATOMS: atom_id res chain seq x y z
N ILE A 1 5.52 18.94 -11.11
CA ILE A 1 5.95 17.81 -10.24
C ILE A 1 5.62 16.45 -10.84
N TYR A 2 4.62 16.33 -11.74
CA TYR A 2 4.52 15.19 -12.67
C TYR A 2 5.37 15.48 -13.91
N GLY A 3 6.59 14.95 -13.94
CA GLY A 3 7.52 15.22 -15.04
C GLY A 3 8.79 14.39 -14.93
N MET A 4 8.65 13.10 -14.70
CA MET A 4 9.73 12.17 -15.03
C MET A 4 9.41 11.61 -16.41
N ASN A 5 9.94 12.27 -17.45
CA ASN A 5 10.04 11.69 -18.78
C ASN A 5 10.97 10.48 -18.66
N PHE A 6 10.40 9.29 -18.59
CA PHE A 6 11.15 8.04 -18.73
C PHE A 6 11.48 7.86 -20.22
N ASP A 7 12.34 8.72 -20.74
CA ASP A 7 12.98 8.55 -22.06
C ASP A 7 14.13 7.55 -21.88
N PRO A 8 14.04 6.33 -22.46
CA PRO A 8 15.06 5.29 -22.32
C PRO A 8 16.33 5.56 -23.13
N ASP A 9 16.33 6.55 -24.03
CA ASP A 9 17.41 6.79 -25.01
C ASP A 9 18.63 7.59 -24.50
N ARG A 10 18.57 8.22 -23.33
CA ARG A 10 19.57 9.25 -22.93
C ARG A 10 20.60 8.84 -21.89
N SER A 11 20.49 7.67 -21.24
CA SER A 11 21.46 7.25 -20.22
C SER A 11 21.48 5.73 -20.00
N PRO A 12 22.65 5.06 -20.04
CA PRO A 12 22.80 3.64 -19.65
C PRO A 12 22.44 3.36 -18.17
N LEU A 13 22.23 4.42 -17.39
CA LEU A 13 21.82 4.38 -15.99
C LEU A 13 20.31 4.66 -15.79
N ASN A 14 19.53 4.84 -16.88
CA ASN A 14 18.07 4.82 -16.79
C ASN A 14 17.57 3.36 -16.76
N MET A 15 17.31 2.88 -15.53
CA MET A 15 16.62 1.64 -15.14
C MET A 15 16.70 0.46 -16.13
N PRO A 16 17.78 -0.35 -16.10
CA PRO A 16 17.81 -1.63 -16.80
C PRO A 16 16.73 -2.62 -16.31
N GLU A 17 16.01 -2.35 -15.21
CA GLU A 17 14.95 -3.21 -14.69
C GLU A 17 13.65 -3.21 -15.54
N LEU A 18 13.47 -2.28 -16.48
CA LEU A 18 12.25 -2.20 -17.31
C LEU A 18 12.12 -3.36 -18.33
N ARG A 19 13.17 -4.16 -18.52
CA ARG A 19 13.12 -5.42 -19.31
C ARG A 19 12.65 -6.62 -18.49
N TRP A 20 12.46 -6.49 -17.18
CA TRP A 20 11.97 -7.61 -16.37
C TRP A 20 10.44 -7.69 -16.46
N TYR A 21 9.95 -8.62 -17.29
CA TYR A 21 8.52 -8.89 -17.46
C TYR A 21 7.78 -9.09 -16.11
N TRP A 22 8.48 -9.63 -15.11
CA TRP A 22 7.94 -9.87 -13.77
C TRP A 22 8.19 -8.75 -12.76
N GLY A 23 8.94 -7.71 -13.11
CA GLY A 23 9.22 -6.58 -12.21
C GLY A 23 7.96 -5.83 -11.79
N TYR A 24 7.02 -5.65 -12.73
CA TYR A 24 5.75 -4.98 -12.46
C TYR A 24 4.81 -5.80 -11.55
N PRO A 25 4.53 -7.10 -11.83
CA PRO A 25 3.81 -7.96 -10.90
C PRO A 25 4.48 -8.09 -9.53
N PHE A 26 5.82 -8.15 -9.48
CA PHE A 26 6.56 -8.25 -8.23
C PHE A 26 6.41 -6.99 -7.38
N ALA A 27 6.54 -5.80 -7.99
CA ALA A 27 6.33 -4.53 -7.29
C ALA A 27 4.90 -4.43 -6.74
N LEU A 28 3.88 -4.80 -7.53
CA LEU A 28 2.49 -4.87 -7.08
C LEU A 28 2.29 -5.89 -5.95
N GLY A 29 2.95 -7.05 -6.05
CA GLY A 29 2.94 -8.08 -5.01
C GLY A 29 3.50 -7.58 -3.68
N VAL A 30 4.63 -6.87 -3.72
CA VAL A 30 5.25 -6.27 -2.52
C VAL A 30 4.34 -5.20 -1.91
N MET A 31 3.78 -4.29 -2.73
CA MET A 31 2.85 -3.27 -2.25
C MET A 31 1.61 -3.90 -1.60
N GLY A 32 1.04 -4.93 -2.23
CA GLY A 32 -0.12 -5.67 -1.71
C GLY A 32 0.19 -6.42 -0.41
N ALA A 33 1.35 -7.08 -0.33
CA ALA A 33 1.78 -7.80 0.86
C ALA A 33 1.98 -6.86 2.06
N LEU A 34 2.58 -5.68 1.85
CA LEU A 34 2.74 -4.67 2.90
C LEU A 34 1.38 -4.14 3.38
N ALA A 35 0.49 -3.80 2.43
CA ALA A 35 -0.86 -3.33 2.77
C ALA A 35 -1.64 -4.39 3.56
N ALA A 36 -1.65 -5.63 3.10
CA ALA A 36 -2.32 -6.74 3.78
C ALA A 36 -1.71 -7.03 5.16
N GLY A 37 -0.38 -6.99 5.29
CA GLY A 37 0.31 -7.17 6.56
C GLY A 37 -0.07 -6.11 7.59
N LEU A 38 -0.11 -4.84 7.18
CA LEU A 38 -0.53 -3.72 8.05
C LEU A 38 -1.99 -3.85 8.48
N VAL A 39 -2.90 -4.12 7.54
CA VAL A 39 -4.32 -4.32 7.84
C VAL A 39 -4.53 -5.50 8.78
N GLY A 40 -3.87 -6.63 8.52
CA GLY A 40 -3.93 -7.82 9.37
C GLY A 40 -3.41 -7.56 10.79
N MET A 41 -2.33 -6.79 10.94
CA MET A 41 -1.79 -6.41 12.24
C MET A 41 -2.75 -5.51 13.03
N PHE A 42 -3.31 -4.48 12.40
CA PHE A 42 -4.29 -3.60 13.05
C PHE A 42 -5.58 -4.34 13.42
N TRP A 43 -5.97 -5.33 12.62
CA TRP A 43 -7.11 -6.18 12.93
C TRP A 43 -6.82 -7.13 14.11
N ARG A 44 -5.62 -7.72 14.17
CA ARG A 44 -5.16 -8.57 15.28
C ARG A 44 -5.11 -7.81 16.61
N TRP A 45 -4.78 -6.52 16.56
CA TRP A 45 -4.73 -5.64 17.74
C TRP A 45 -6.08 -4.99 18.08
N GLY A 46 -7.14 -5.28 17.32
CA GLY A 46 -8.49 -4.79 17.60
C GLY A 46 -8.70 -3.29 17.34
N TRP A 47 -7.74 -2.60 16.69
CA TRP A 47 -7.83 -1.16 16.40
C TRP A 47 -8.99 -0.82 15.46
N LEU A 48 -9.39 -1.76 14.60
CA LEU A 48 -10.52 -1.60 13.68
C LEU A 48 -11.88 -1.96 14.31
N SER A 49 -11.93 -2.35 15.58
CA SER A 49 -13.16 -2.89 16.19
C SER A 49 -13.53 -2.19 17.50
N LYS A 50 -14.22 -1.06 17.34
CA LYS A 50 -15.52 -0.66 17.96
C LYS A 50 -15.49 0.84 18.29
N PRO A 51 -16.31 1.69 17.65
CA PRO A 51 -16.72 2.90 18.33
C PRO A 51 -17.44 2.49 19.62
N PRO A 52 -17.22 3.19 20.74
CA PRO A 52 -18.02 2.98 21.95
C PRO A 52 -19.50 3.04 21.58
N VAL A 53 -20.27 2.01 21.95
CA VAL A 53 -21.73 2.12 21.94
C VAL A 53 -22.07 3.13 23.01
N GLU A 54 -22.41 4.35 22.59
CA GLU A 54 -22.98 5.37 23.45
C GLU A 54 -24.39 4.91 23.83
N ASP A 55 -24.49 4.15 24.93
CA ASP A 55 -25.77 3.77 25.51
C ASP A 55 -26.41 5.01 26.16
N ARG A 56 -27.06 5.85 25.35
CA ARG A 56 -27.84 7.02 25.80
C ARG A 56 -29.19 6.61 26.41
N THR A 57 -29.19 5.60 27.26
CA THR A 57 -30.41 4.95 27.79
C THR A 57 -30.46 4.96 29.32
N GLN A 58 -29.88 5.98 29.98
CA GLN A 58 -30.04 6.15 31.43
C GLN A 58 -30.08 7.64 31.80
N LYS A 59 -31.18 8.34 31.52
CA LYS A 59 -31.66 9.52 32.28
C LYS A 59 -33.03 9.96 31.74
N THR A 60 -34.08 9.29 32.21
CA THR A 60 -35.45 9.83 32.29
C THR A 60 -35.83 9.88 33.75
#